data_AF-A0A1B6DYJ5-F1
#
_entry.id   AF-A0A1B6DYJ5-F1
#
_cell.length_a   1.000
_cell.length_b   1.000
_cell.length_c   1.000
_cell.angle_alpha   90.00
_cell.angle_beta   90.00
_cell.angle_gamma   90.00
#
_symmetry.space_group_name_H-M   'P 1'
#
loop_
_entity.id
_entity.type
_entity.pdbx_description
1 polymer ?
#
loop_
_entity_poly.entity_id
_entity_poly.type
_entity_poly.pdbx_seq_one_letter_code
_entity_poly.pdbx_strand_id
1 'polypeptide(L)'
;MYTIQILDDADMDRTFKLPSTTFIGGKEKALTLREILRRLENTYCRHIGVEFMFINSLEQCNWIRQRMETPGVMEMDSAQKRLTLARLTRATGFEAFLARKWSSEKRFGLEGCEIL
;
A
#
# COMPACT_ATOMS: atom_id res chain seq x y z
N MET A 1 -3.20 14.38 25.67
CA MET A 1 -4.67 14.40 25.48
C MET A 1 -4.89 14.73 24.03
N TYR A 2 -5.08 13.72 23.17
CA TYR A 2 -5.31 13.95 21.74
C TYR A 2 -6.78 14.32 21.56
N THR A 3 -7.05 15.59 21.31
CA THR A 3 -8.38 16.06 20.97
C THR A 3 -8.78 15.43 19.64
N ILE A 4 -9.78 14.55 19.64
CA ILE A 4 -10.43 14.11 18.40
C ILE A 4 -11.14 15.36 17.86
N GLN A 5 -10.58 15.94 16.81
CA GLN A 5 -11.23 17.00 16.06
C GLN A 5 -12.36 16.36 15.27
N ILE A 6 -13.60 16.58 15.71
CA ILE A 6 -14.79 16.16 14.97
C ILE A 6 -14.91 17.12 13.79
N LEU A 7 -14.51 16.66 12.62
CA LEU A 7 -14.63 17.39 11.35
C LEU A 7 -16.01 17.06 10.78
N ASP A 8 -16.74 18.09 10.37
CA ASP A 8 -18.07 17.96 9.77
C ASP A 8 -18.01 17.97 8.24
N ASP A 9 -19.14 17.69 7.58
CA ASP A 9 -19.20 17.71 6.11
C ASP A 9 -18.90 19.09 5.52
N ALA A 10 -19.14 20.16 6.27
CA ALA A 10 -18.84 21.53 5.85
C ALA A 10 -17.32 21.80 5.80
N ASP A 11 -16.52 21.07 6.59
CA ASP A 11 -15.07 21.17 6.60
C ASP A 11 -14.39 20.43 5.43
N MET A 12 -15.09 19.53 4.73
CA MET A 12 -14.51 18.67 3.70
C MET A 12 -13.91 19.44 2.52
N ASP A 13 -14.50 20.57 2.17
CA ASP A 13 -14.06 21.39 1.04
C ASP A 13 -13.16 22.56 1.48
N ARG A 14 -12.83 22.66 2.78
CA ARG A 14 -11.87 23.64 3.29
C ARG A 14 -10.46 23.22 2.95
N THR A 15 -9.65 24.20 2.54
CA THR A 15 -8.24 24.00 2.19
C THR A 15 -7.35 24.14 3.42
N PHE A 16 -6.49 23.15 3.65
CA PHE A 16 -5.50 23.11 4.72
C PHE A 16 -4.09 23.12 4.16
N LYS A 17 -3.20 23.87 4.83
CA LYS A 17 -1.77 23.87 4.50
C LYS A 17 -1.13 22.60 5.05
N LEU A 18 -0.40 21.88 4.21
CA LEU A 18 0.26 20.65 4.62
C LEU A 18 1.52 20.96 5.46
N PRO A 19 1.78 20.20 6.53
CA PRO A 19 3.02 20.31 7.27
C PRO A 19 4.20 19.84 6.42
N SER A 20 5.42 20.32 6.73
CA SER A 20 6.64 19.88 6.03
C SER A 20 7.03 18.42 6.30
N THR A 21 6.31 17.76 7.20
CA THR A 21 6.56 16.38 7.63
C THR A 21 5.77 15.33 6.85
N THR A 22 4.84 15.73 5.97
CA THR A 22 4.05 14.82 5.11
C THR A 22 4.44 14.95 3.65
N PHE A 23 4.28 13.87 2.89
CA PHE A 23 4.57 13.81 1.46
C PHE A 23 3.32 13.56 0.61
N ILE A 24 2.13 13.49 1.22
CA ILE A 24 0.86 13.28 0.51
C ILE A 24 0.57 14.37 -0.52
N GLY A 25 1.09 15.59 -0.32
CA GLY A 25 0.91 16.72 -1.21
C GLY A 25 1.60 16.56 -2.56
N GLY A 26 2.64 15.72 -2.66
CA GLY A 26 3.52 15.70 -3.82
C GLY A 26 4.10 17.10 -4.09
N LYS A 27 3.61 17.77 -5.14
CA LYS A 27 4.00 19.15 -5.49
C LYS A 27 3.14 20.23 -4.82
N GLU A 28 1.98 19.84 -4.27
CA GLU A 28 1.00 20.74 -3.69
C GLU A 28 1.32 21.03 -2.23
N LYS A 29 1.23 22.31 -1.83
CA LYS A 29 1.50 22.75 -0.44
C LYS A 29 0.23 22.87 0.41
N ALA A 30 -0.93 22.77 -0.22
CA ALA A 30 -2.23 22.84 0.43
C ALA A 30 -3.22 21.97 -0.34
N LEU A 31 -4.11 21.29 0.39
CA LEU A 31 -5.13 20.39 -0.15
C LEU A 31 -6.44 20.60 0.60
N THR A 32 -7.57 20.26 -0.02
CA THR A 32 -8.84 20.19 0.71
C THR A 32 -8.80 19.01 1.70
N LEU A 33 -9.56 19.11 2.79
CA LEU A 33 -9.65 18.00 3.75
C LEU A 33 -10.08 16.70 3.08
N ARG A 34 -11.04 16.77 2.15
CA ARG A 34 -11.48 15.63 1.33
C ARG A 34 -10.32 14.94 0.62
N GLU A 35 -9.43 15.72 0.00
CA GLU A 35 -8.29 15.16 -0.73
C GLU A 35 -7.21 14.64 0.22
N ILE A 36 -7.00 15.28 1.37
CA ILE A 36 -6.09 14.79 2.43
C ILE A 36 -6.54 13.41 2.90
N LEU A 37 -7.81 13.27 3.29
CA LEU A 37 -8.37 12.00 3.75
C LEU A 37 -8.25 10.92 2.67
N ARG A 38 -8.66 11.24 1.45
CA ARG A 38 -8.56 10.32 0.31
C ARG A 38 -7.13 9.83 0.09
N ARG A 39 -6.13 10.70 0.16
CA ARG A 39 -4.72 10.31 -0.01
C ARG A 39 -4.21 9.45 1.14
N LEU A 40 -4.56 9.80 2.38
CA LEU A 40 -4.19 9.00 3.56
C LEU A 40 -4.84 7.62 3.54
N GLU A 41 -6.14 7.53 3.22
CA GLU A 41 -6.85 6.25 3.05
C GLU A 41 -6.21 5.41 1.95
N ASN A 42 -5.83 6.03 0.83
CA ASN A 42 -5.17 5.34 -0.27
C ASN A 42 -3.78 4.79 0.11
N THR A 43 -3.04 5.50 0.96
CA THR A 43 -1.70 5.10 1.39
C THR A 43 -1.72 4.06 2.51
N TYR A 44 -2.59 4.21 3.51
CA TYR A 44 -2.53 3.42 4.76
C TYR A 44 -3.67 2.41 4.95
N CYS A 45 -4.78 2.54 4.22
CA CYS A 45 -6.00 1.75 4.46
C CYS A 45 -6.42 0.86 3.27
N ARG A 46 -5.53 0.66 2.28
CA ARG A 46 -5.77 -0.25 1.15
C ARG A 46 -5.27 -1.67 1.47
N HIS A 47 -4.60 -2.29 0.51
CA HIS A 47 -4.12 -3.67 0.62
C HIS A 47 -2.82 -3.81 1.43
N ILE A 48 -2.18 -2.69 1.81
CA ILE A 48 -0.94 -2.66 2.58
C ILE A 48 -1.17 -1.83 3.85
N GLY A 49 -0.97 -2.46 5.01
CA GLY A 49 -0.86 -1.77 6.29
C GLY A 49 0.61 -1.47 6.58
N VAL A 50 0.93 -0.22 6.92
CA VAL A 50 2.30 0.21 7.21
C VAL A 50 2.43 0.54 8.68
N GLU A 51 3.15 -0.28 9.43
CA GLU A 51 3.41 -0.06 10.85
C GLU A 51 4.86 0.38 11.04
N PHE A 52 5.05 1.66 11.33
CA PHE A 52 6.40 2.23 11.54
C PHE A 52 6.48 3.26 12.65
N MET A 53 5.34 3.66 13.22
CA MET A 53 5.26 4.72 14.22
C MET A 53 5.91 4.35 15.57
N PHE A 54 6.27 3.08 15.78
CA PHE A 54 7.04 2.62 16.94
C PHE A 54 8.55 2.88 16.81
N ILE A 55 9.02 3.33 15.65
CA ILE A 55 10.43 3.63 15.41
C ILE A 55 10.78 4.99 16.02
N ASN A 56 11.80 5.02 16.88
CA ASN A 56 12.23 6.26 17.56
C ASN A 56 12.99 7.23 16.62
N SER A 57 13.62 6.72 15.56
CA SER A 57 14.37 7.56 14.62
C SER A 57 13.42 8.30 13.67
N LEU A 58 13.39 9.62 13.80
CA LEU A 58 12.62 10.49 12.91
C LEU A 58 13.05 10.36 11.44
N GLU A 59 14.35 10.15 11.19
CA GLU A 59 14.88 9.96 9.84
C GLU A 59 14.27 8.72 9.18
N GLN A 60 14.23 7.60 9.90
CA GLN A 60 13.65 6.35 9.40
C GLN A 60 12.14 6.49 9.18
N CYS A 61 11.43 7.11 10.12
CA CYS A 61 10.00 7.40 9.97
C CYS A 61 9.72 8.28 8.75
N ASN A 62 10.52 9.31 8.52
CA ASN A 62 10.38 10.20 7.38
C ASN A 62 10.73 9.49 6.06
N TRP A 63 11.72 8.60 6.06
CA TRP A 63 12.06 7.79 4.88
C TRP A 63 10.89 6.88 4.46
N ILE A 64 10.29 6.17 5.42
CA ILE A 64 9.11 5.33 5.17
C ILE A 64 7.95 6.19 4.68
N ARG A 65 7.70 7.32 5.36
CA ARG A 65 6.62 8.23 4.99
C ARG A 65 6.79 8.76 3.57
N GLN A 66 8.00 9.18 3.19
CA GLN A 66 8.30 9.62 1.84
C GLN A 66 8.04 8.51 0.82
N ARG A 67 8.45 7.29 1.13
CA ARG A 67 8.23 6.13 0.25
C ARG A 67 6.74 5.84 0.06
N MET A 68 5.91 5.93 1.10
CA MET A 68 4.52 5.50 1.04
C MET A 68 3.53 6.61 0.66
N GLU A 69 3.77 7.84 1.10
CA GLU A 69 2.86 8.97 0.85
C GLU A 69 3.10 9.65 -0.50
N THR A 70 4.21 9.37 -1.18
CA THR A 70 4.46 9.96 -2.51
C THR A 70 3.40 9.45 -3.50
N PRO A 71 2.68 10.35 -4.20
CA PRO A 71 1.68 9.95 -5.18
C PRO A 71 2.26 9.06 -6.29
N GLY A 72 1.54 8.00 -6.65
CA GLY A 72 1.92 7.09 -7.73
C GLY A 72 2.91 5.99 -7.37
N VAL A 73 3.37 5.87 -6.12
CA VAL A 73 4.34 4.82 -5.72
C VAL A 73 3.81 3.41 -5.94
N MET A 74 2.49 3.23 -5.79
CA MET A 74 1.82 1.94 -5.93
C MET A 74 1.40 1.64 -7.37
N GLU A 75 1.67 2.54 -8.32
CA GLU A 75 1.34 2.31 -9.73
C GLU A 75 2.33 1.34 -10.36
N MET A 76 1.81 0.24 -10.89
CA MET A 76 2.58 -0.73 -11.65
C MET A 76 2.40 -0.49 -13.15
N ASP A 77 3.51 -0.54 -13.89
CA ASP A 77 3.47 -0.50 -15.33
C ASP A 77 2.86 -1.78 -15.92
N SER A 78 2.48 -1.72 -17.21
CA SER A 78 1.84 -2.86 -17.88
C SER A 78 2.75 -4.08 -18.03
N ALA A 79 4.07 -3.89 -18.12
CA ALA A 79 5.04 -4.96 -18.24
C ALA A 79 5.23 -5.69 -16.90
N GLN A 80 5.29 -4.96 -15.78
CA GLN A 80 5.31 -5.48 -14.42
C GLN A 80 4.06 -6.30 -14.13
N LYS A 81 2.87 -5.79 -14.48
CA LYS A 81 1.61 -6.55 -14.31
C LYS A 81 1.63 -7.86 -15.10
N ARG A 82 2.08 -7.83 -16.37
CA ARG A 82 2.21 -9.05 -17.19
C ARG A 82 3.24 -10.03 -16.62
N LEU A 83 4.36 -9.53 -16.11
CA LEU A 83 5.40 -10.35 -15.50
C LEU A 83 4.90 -11.02 -14.22
N THR A 84 4.22 -10.28 -13.33
CA THR A 84 3.62 -10.82 -12.11
C THR A 84 2.59 -11.89 -12.44
N LEU A 85 1.69 -11.63 -13.41
CA LEU A 85 0.72 -12.63 -13.85
C LEU A 85 1.40 -13.89 -14.41
N ALA A 86 2.43 -13.74 -15.25
CA ALA A 86 3.16 -14.88 -15.80
C ALA A 86 3.82 -15.74 -14.72
N ARG A 87 4.32 -15.11 -13.64
CA ARG A 87 4.89 -15.82 -12.48
C ARG A 87 3.82 -16.59 -11.72
N LEU A 88 2.68 -15.96 -11.43
CA LEU A 88 1.55 -16.62 -10.77
C LEU A 88 1.05 -17.83 -11.58
N THR A 89 0.82 -17.66 -12.89
CA THR A 89 0.39 -18.74 -13.78
C THR A 89 1.38 -19.91 -13.78
N ARG A 90 2.70 -19.62 -13.75
CA ARG A 90 3.73 -20.65 -13.69
C ARG A 90 3.69 -21.40 -12.36
N ALA A 91 3.55 -20.69 -11.23
CA ALA A 91 3.46 -21.29 -9.90
C ALA A 91 2.24 -22.22 -9.80
N THR A 92 1.05 -21.71 -10.13
CA THR A 92 -0.20 -22.50 -10.12
C THR A 92 -0.14 -23.69 -11.08
N GLY A 93 0.40 -23.50 -12.28
CA GLY A 93 0.54 -24.58 -13.27
C GLY A 93 1.51 -25.68 -12.81
N PHE A 94 2.59 -25.30 -12.14
CA PHE A 94 3.55 -26.24 -11.58
C PHE A 94 2.93 -27.06 -10.44
N GLU A 95 2.22 -26.43 -9.51
CA GLU A 95 1.46 -27.11 -8.45
C GLU A 95 0.44 -28.10 -9.04
N ALA A 96 -0.36 -27.67 -10.01
CA ALA A 96 -1.33 -28.53 -10.67
C ALA A 96 -0.68 -29.72 -11.40
N PHE A 97 0.53 -29.54 -11.96
CA PHE A 97 1.30 -30.62 -12.56
C PHE A 97 1.79 -31.62 -11.52
N LEU A 98 2.38 -31.15 -10.42
CA LEU A 98 2.80 -32.00 -9.32
C LEU A 98 1.61 -32.78 -8.76
N ALA A 99 0.48 -32.09 -8.59
CA ALA A 99 -0.82 -32.62 -8.13
C ALA A 99 -1.28 -33.85 -8.90
N ARG A 100 -1.12 -33.81 -10.23
CA ARG A 100 -1.50 -34.91 -11.12
C ARG A 100 -0.48 -36.04 -11.15
N LYS A 101 0.81 -35.71 -11.15
CA LYS A 101 1.88 -36.69 -11.39
C LYS A 101 2.21 -37.54 -10.16
N TRP A 102 2.10 -36.98 -8.95
CA TRP A 102 2.49 -37.65 -7.70
C TRP A 102 1.38 -37.66 -6.64
N SER A 103 0.16 -38.08 -7.02
CA SER A 103 -1.09 -37.88 -6.24
C SER A 103 -1.02 -38.28 -4.77
N SER A 104 -0.25 -39.32 -4.44
CA SER A 104 -0.15 -39.88 -3.08
C SER A 104 1.02 -39.33 -2.27
N GLU A 105 1.92 -38.54 -2.87
CA GLU A 105 3.10 -38.02 -2.21
C GLU A 105 2.76 -36.74 -1.42
N LYS A 106 3.39 -36.56 -0.26
CA LYS A 106 3.16 -35.36 0.54
C LYS A 106 3.78 -34.16 -0.17
N ARG A 107 2.94 -33.16 -0.50
CA ARG A 107 3.38 -31.90 -1.10
C ARG A 107 3.11 -30.77 -0.12
N PHE A 108 4.14 -30.02 0.23
CA PHE A 108 3.99 -28.74 0.93
C PHE A 108 3.59 -27.70 -0.13
N GLY A 109 2.36 -27.85 -0.64
CA GLY A 109 1.88 -27.09 -1.78
C GLY A 109 1.79 -25.60 -1.47
N LEU A 110 1.97 -24.79 -2.51
CA LEU A 110 1.92 -23.33 -2.46
C LEU A 110 0.49 -22.76 -2.60
N GLU A 111 -0.55 -23.58 -2.52
CA GLU A 111 -1.94 -23.13 -2.71
C GLU A 111 -2.32 -22.03 -1.71
N GLY A 112 -2.73 -20.88 -2.25
CA GLY A 112 -3.05 -19.66 -1.48
C GLY A 112 -1.85 -18.77 -1.13
N CYS A 113 -0.62 -19.19 -1.45
CA CYS A 113 0.62 -18.45 -1.23
C CYS A 113 1.43 -18.27 -2.53
N GLU A 114 0.79 -18.30 -3.69
CA GLU A 114 1.45 -18.30 -5.01
C GLU A 114 2.25 -17.03 -5.31
N ILE A 115 2.05 -15.98 -4.51
CA ILE A 115 2.71 -14.69 -4.61
C ILE A 115 4.12 -14.67 -3.97
N LEU A 116 4.48 -15.66 -3.15
CA LEU A 116 5.80 -15.82 -2.53
C LEU A 116 6.87 -16.25 -3.55
#